data_AF-A0A7S2B5S3-F1
#
_entry.id   AF-A0A7S2B5S3-F1
#
_cell.length_a   1.000
_cell.length_b   1.000
_cell.length_c   1.000
_cell.angle_alpha   90.00
_cell.angle_beta   90.00
_cell.angle_gamma   90.00
#
_symmetry.space_group_name_H-M   'P 1'
#
loop_
_entity.id
_entity.type
_entity.pdbx_description
1 polymer ?
#
loop_
_entity_poly.entity_id
_entity_poly.type
_entity_poly.pdbx_seq_one_letter_code
_entity_poly.pdbx_strand_id
1 'polypeptide(L)'
;VVASCSKATVCTSVPLPSTCADAAVDARQVLRALREMKQSERPSRVRMELPLPQAGVENDKIVYLGKHGQLADWSGGMRQRFRATRPLVDTLLEGRQANFAGLLEDAEDGVGVWACDGDITVLTHVADTTAGLLFKLLRGEYGSAPTREGAMVCVVNAFWTDGGEKVGNPWEFKLREEARDVLKAGSWEVVYCLRAVRTAAGVPGTIWRRYPEPWLVLDETGRVVLSKEGSEEPSSAEVAEALNRTANATE
;
A
#
# COMPACT_ATOMS: atom_id res chain seq x y z
N VAL A 1 -4.96 12.01 -40.05
CA VAL A 1 -3.62 11.43 -39.83
C VAL A 1 -3.15 11.93 -38.48
N VAL A 2 -3.30 11.10 -37.45
CA VAL A 2 -2.95 11.44 -36.06
C VAL A 2 -1.47 11.14 -35.90
N ALA A 3 -0.64 12.16 -35.74
CA ALA A 3 0.78 12.01 -35.49
C ALA A 3 0.99 11.74 -34.00
N SER A 4 1.43 10.53 -33.70
CA SER A 4 2.01 10.16 -32.42
C SER A 4 3.26 11.00 -32.16
N CYS A 5 3.43 11.50 -30.95
CA CYS A 5 4.73 11.99 -30.48
C CYS A 5 4.95 11.48 -29.06
N SER A 6 5.30 10.20 -28.95
CA SER A 6 5.88 9.59 -27.77
C SER A 6 7.39 9.76 -27.84
N LYS A 7 7.94 10.67 -27.01
CA LYS A 7 9.31 10.61 -26.47
C LYS A 7 9.56 11.81 -25.56
N ALA A 8 9.45 11.56 -24.26
CA ALA A 8 10.29 12.23 -23.27
C ALA A 8 10.82 11.13 -22.34
N THR A 9 11.96 10.55 -22.73
CA THR A 9 12.76 9.73 -21.80
C THR A 9 13.38 10.70 -20.80
N VAL A 10 12.66 10.97 -19.71
CA VAL A 10 13.22 11.70 -18.59
C VAL A 10 14.12 10.72 -17.83
N CYS A 11 15.42 10.76 -18.12
CA CYS A 11 16.47 10.12 -17.32
C CYS A 11 16.69 10.92 -16.03
N THR A 12 15.70 10.96 -15.14
CA THR A 12 15.91 11.40 -13.76
C THR A 12 15.98 10.16 -12.89
N SER A 13 17.17 9.85 -12.36
CA SER A 13 17.30 8.93 -11.24
C SER A 13 16.55 9.57 -10.06
N VAL A 14 15.36 9.05 -9.78
CA VAL A 14 14.61 9.48 -8.59
C VAL A 14 15.23 8.73 -7.40
N PRO A 15 15.64 9.41 -6.31
CA PRO A 15 16.29 8.74 -5.19
C PRO A 15 15.29 7.79 -4.53
N LEU A 16 15.45 6.50 -4.80
CA LEU A 16 14.61 5.47 -4.21
C LEU A 16 14.99 5.25 -2.75
N PRO A 17 14.01 5.01 -1.87
CA PRO A 17 14.31 4.47 -0.55
C PRO A 17 15.14 3.20 -0.65
N SER A 18 16.22 3.13 0.13
CA SER A 18 17.17 2.01 0.09
C SER A 18 16.82 0.91 1.10
N THR A 19 16.01 1.27 2.09
CA THR A 19 15.58 0.42 3.20
C THR A 19 14.07 0.52 3.45
N CYS A 20 13.51 -0.42 4.22
CA CYS A 20 12.09 -0.34 4.58
C CYS A 20 11.81 0.85 5.50
N ALA A 21 12.73 1.21 6.40
CA ALA A 21 12.61 2.42 7.22
C ALA A 21 12.64 3.71 6.38
N ASP A 22 13.53 3.82 5.39
CA ASP A 22 13.56 4.97 4.46
C ASP A 22 12.22 5.09 3.73
N ALA A 23 11.62 3.96 3.34
CA ALA A 23 10.33 3.94 2.66
C ALA A 23 9.21 4.46 3.56
N ALA A 24 9.23 4.11 4.86
CA ALA A 24 8.29 4.67 5.83
C ALA A 24 8.49 6.18 6.01
N VAL A 25 9.73 6.67 6.01
CA VAL A 25 10.05 8.11 6.07
C VAL A 25 9.56 8.85 4.83
N ASP A 26 9.69 8.27 3.64
CA ASP A 26 9.18 8.84 2.39
C ASP A 26 7.64 8.83 2.36
N ALA A 27 7.01 7.73 2.77
CA ALA A 27 5.56 7.63 2.91
C ALA A 27 4.97 8.63 3.92
N ARG A 28 5.72 8.99 4.96
CA ARG A 28 5.34 10.07 5.90
C ARG A 28 5.18 11.41 5.21
N GLN A 29 5.99 11.71 4.19
CA GLN A 29 5.85 12.94 3.41
C GLN A 29 4.56 12.94 2.60
N VAL A 30 4.14 11.78 2.06
CA VAL A 30 2.83 11.64 1.41
C VAL A 30 1.70 11.90 2.40
N LEU A 31 1.74 11.29 3.58
CA LEU A 31 0.72 11.49 4.61
C LEU A 31 0.65 12.97 5.07
N ARG A 32 1.79 13.66 5.08
CA ARG A 32 1.86 15.09 5.35
C ARG A 32 1.19 15.90 4.24
N ALA A 33 1.57 15.66 2.98
CA ALA A 33 0.99 16.34 1.84
C ALA A 33 -0.54 16.17 1.80
N LEU A 34 -1.05 14.94 2.00
CA LEU A 34 -2.49 14.66 2.07
C LEU A 34 -3.20 15.47 3.17
N ARG A 35 -2.56 15.65 4.34
CA ARG A 35 -3.15 16.42 5.43
C ARG A 35 -3.22 17.91 5.13
N GLU A 36 -2.24 18.43 4.39
CA GLU A 36 -2.16 19.83 3.96
C GLU A 36 -3.14 20.14 2.81
N MET A 37 -3.70 19.13 2.14
CA MET A 37 -4.75 19.31 1.13
C MET A 37 -6.04 19.87 1.73
N LYS A 38 -6.83 20.57 0.90
CA LYS A 38 -8.18 20.97 1.27
C LYS A 38 -9.02 19.73 1.58
N GLN A 39 -9.82 19.80 2.63
CA GLN A 39 -10.66 18.69 3.08
C GLN A 39 -11.60 18.15 1.98
N SER A 40 -12.06 19.01 1.07
CA SER A 40 -12.90 18.62 -0.08
C SER A 40 -12.17 17.83 -1.17
N GLU A 41 -10.84 17.93 -1.22
CA GLU A 41 -9.97 17.28 -2.21
C GLU A 41 -9.25 16.07 -1.61
N ARG A 42 -9.20 15.98 -0.27
CA ARG A 42 -8.52 14.93 0.47
C ARG A 42 -9.30 13.61 0.40
N PRO A 43 -8.69 12.50 -0.04
CA PRO A 43 -9.34 11.19 0.02
C PRO A 43 -9.64 10.81 1.48
N SER A 44 -10.86 10.34 1.74
CA SER A 44 -11.25 9.85 3.08
C SER A 44 -10.74 8.43 3.36
N ARG A 45 -10.38 7.68 2.32
CA ARG A 45 -9.92 6.29 2.39
C ARG A 45 -8.70 6.10 1.50
N VAL A 46 -7.59 5.72 2.11
CA VAL A 46 -6.30 5.57 1.42
C VAL A 46 -5.63 4.25 1.77
N ARG A 47 -4.80 3.76 0.84
CA ARG A 47 -3.94 2.60 1.02
C ARG A 47 -2.47 2.99 0.89
N MET A 48 -1.64 2.36 1.69
CA MET A 48 -0.19 2.44 1.59
C MET A 48 0.40 1.03 1.53
N GLU A 49 1.27 0.79 0.57
CA GLU A 49 2.04 -0.45 0.48
C GLU A 49 3.49 -0.16 0.85
N LEU A 50 3.84 -0.47 2.09
CA LEU A 50 5.21 -0.36 2.59
C LEU A 50 5.95 -1.68 2.32
N PRO A 51 7.21 -1.62 1.85
CA PRO A 51 8.02 -2.82 1.75
C PRO A 51 8.21 -3.40 3.16
N LEU A 52 8.31 -4.73 3.23
CA LEU A 52 8.60 -5.42 4.48
C LEU A 52 9.97 -6.09 4.37
N PRO A 53 10.71 -6.16 5.48
CA PRO A 53 11.95 -6.92 5.52
C PRO A 53 11.68 -8.41 5.33
N GLN A 54 12.72 -9.15 4.95
CA GLN A 54 12.62 -10.60 4.81
C GLN A 54 12.32 -11.27 6.16
N ALA A 55 11.33 -12.17 6.17
CA ALA A 55 10.94 -12.88 7.38
C ALA A 55 12.14 -13.66 7.98
N GLY A 56 12.35 -13.49 9.29
CA GLY A 56 13.40 -14.20 10.02
C GLY A 56 14.83 -13.69 9.78
N VAL A 57 15.01 -12.60 9.02
CA VAL A 57 16.31 -11.98 8.81
C VAL A 57 16.32 -10.58 9.43
N GLU A 58 17.27 -10.31 10.32
CA GLU A 58 17.49 -8.97 10.89
C GLU A 58 18.21 -8.07 9.88
N ASN A 59 17.52 -7.74 8.78
CA ASN A 59 17.95 -6.71 7.85
C ASN A 59 16.76 -5.83 7.47
N ASP A 60 17.03 -4.58 7.13
CA ASP A 60 16.00 -3.62 6.71
C ASP A 60 15.97 -3.45 5.18
N LYS A 61 16.45 -4.46 4.44
CA LYS A 61 16.57 -4.38 2.99
C LYS A 61 15.20 -4.60 2.34
N ILE A 62 14.93 -3.81 1.31
CA ILE A 62 13.79 -4.02 0.43
C ILE A 62 14.06 -5.26 -0.42
N VAL A 63 13.14 -6.22 -0.39
CA VAL A 63 13.23 -7.48 -1.15
C VAL A 63 11.93 -7.77 -1.89
N TYR A 64 12.02 -8.55 -2.97
CA TYR A 64 10.83 -9.05 -3.67
C TYR A 64 10.11 -10.10 -2.81
N LEU A 65 8.87 -9.80 -2.41
CA LEU A 65 8.00 -10.69 -1.64
C LEU A 65 6.68 -11.02 -2.39
N GLY A 66 6.60 -10.70 -3.68
CA GLY A 66 5.34 -10.79 -4.44
C GLY A 66 4.35 -9.67 -4.14
N LYS A 67 3.17 -9.74 -4.77
CA LYS A 67 2.10 -8.75 -4.59
C LYS A 67 1.68 -8.72 -3.11
N HIS A 68 1.71 -7.53 -2.51
CA HIS A 68 1.47 -7.32 -1.08
C HIS A 68 2.29 -8.22 -0.15
N GLY A 69 3.49 -8.68 -0.54
CA GLY A 69 4.28 -9.60 0.28
C GLY A 69 3.60 -10.95 0.56
N GLN A 70 2.60 -11.34 -0.23
CA GLN A 70 1.83 -12.58 -0.06
C GLN A 70 2.67 -13.83 -0.35
N LEU A 71 3.78 -13.70 -1.09
CA LEU A 71 4.69 -14.81 -1.36
C LEU A 71 5.77 -14.97 -0.27
N ALA A 72 5.77 -14.12 0.77
CA ALA A 72 6.67 -14.27 1.90
C ALA A 72 6.10 -15.29 2.89
N ASP A 73 6.84 -16.38 3.12
CA ASP A 73 6.54 -17.34 4.18
C ASP A 73 6.87 -16.75 5.56
N TRP A 74 5.91 -16.04 6.16
CA TRP A 74 5.96 -15.66 7.56
C TRP A 74 5.59 -16.87 8.41
N SER A 75 6.59 -17.68 8.77
CA SER A 75 6.39 -18.93 9.54
C SER A 75 5.66 -18.74 10.87
N GLY A 76 5.78 -17.56 11.49
CA GLY A 76 5.02 -17.16 12.67
C GLY A 76 3.69 -16.45 12.36
N GLY A 77 3.19 -16.58 11.12
CA GLY A 77 1.93 -16.03 10.65
C GLY A 77 1.83 -14.50 10.70
N MET A 78 0.60 -14.02 10.79
CA MET A 78 0.28 -12.58 10.82
C MET A 78 0.85 -11.86 12.04
N ARG A 79 1.05 -12.55 13.16
CA ARG A 79 1.73 -11.99 14.35
C ARG A 79 3.18 -11.62 14.07
N GLN A 80 3.94 -12.52 13.44
CA GLN A 80 5.33 -12.24 13.09
C GLN A 80 5.41 -11.07 12.10
N ARG A 81 4.51 -11.07 11.12
CA ARG A 81 4.41 -9.99 10.14
C ARG A 81 4.07 -8.65 10.78
N PHE A 82 3.10 -8.61 11.70
CA PHE A 82 2.74 -7.40 12.43
C PHE A 82 3.92 -6.84 13.23
N ARG A 83 4.74 -7.70 13.87
CA ARG A 83 5.96 -7.26 14.57
C ARG A 83 6.95 -6.55 13.64
N ALA A 84 7.03 -6.94 12.37
CA ALA A 84 7.86 -6.27 11.37
C ALA A 84 7.22 -4.97 10.85
N THR A 85 5.89 -4.95 10.66
CA THR A 85 5.16 -3.78 10.15
C THR A 85 5.03 -2.67 11.19
N ARG A 86 4.85 -3.00 12.47
CA ARG A 86 4.61 -2.03 13.53
C ARG A 86 5.70 -0.94 13.61
N PRO A 87 7.00 -1.27 13.66
CA PRO A 87 8.06 -0.25 13.65
C PRO A 87 8.00 0.66 12.42
N LEU A 88 7.61 0.15 11.25
CA LEU A 88 7.47 0.95 10.04
C LEU A 88 6.29 1.93 10.13
N VAL A 89 5.17 1.50 10.73
CA VAL A 89 4.02 2.40 10.98
C VAL A 89 4.38 3.45 12.05
N ASP A 90 5.11 3.07 13.09
CA ASP A 90 5.58 4.01 14.11
C ASP A 90 6.52 5.06 13.48
N THR A 91 7.43 4.67 12.57
CA THR A 91 8.26 5.59 11.78
C THR A 91 7.45 6.47 10.82
N LEU A 92 6.45 5.90 10.14
CA LEU A 92 5.52 6.63 9.26
C LEU A 92 4.79 7.76 10.03
N LEU A 93 4.45 7.51 11.29
CA LEU A 93 3.68 8.43 12.14
C LEU A 93 4.56 9.28 13.08
N GLU A 94 5.87 9.08 13.09
CA GLU A 94 6.79 9.82 13.95
C GLU A 94 6.69 11.34 13.71
N GLY A 95 6.66 12.10 14.81
CA GLY A 95 6.47 13.55 14.81
C GLY A 95 5.00 13.99 14.84
N ARG A 96 4.05 13.05 14.88
CA ARG A 96 2.61 13.32 15.01
C ARG A 96 2.08 12.91 16.37
N GLN A 97 0.85 13.35 16.69
CA GLN A 97 0.13 12.88 17.88
C GLN A 97 -0.50 11.52 17.58
N ALA A 98 0.34 10.50 17.42
CA ALA A 98 -0.07 9.14 17.13
C ALA A 98 0.01 8.25 18.37
N ASN A 99 -1.05 7.46 18.59
CA ASN A 99 -1.11 6.47 19.66
C ASN A 99 -1.52 5.13 19.07
N PHE A 100 -0.76 4.08 19.39
CA PHE A 100 -1.17 2.70 19.11
C PHE A 100 -2.36 2.35 20.00
N ALA A 101 -3.52 2.12 19.39
CA ALA A 101 -4.77 1.83 20.08
C ALA A 101 -4.90 0.34 20.47
N GLY A 102 -4.19 -0.55 19.76
CA GLY A 102 -4.19 -1.98 20.02
C GLY A 102 -4.35 -2.81 18.75
N LEU A 103 -4.57 -4.11 18.95
CA LEU A 103 -4.96 -5.06 17.90
C LEU A 103 -6.48 -5.22 17.95
N LEU A 104 -7.15 -5.23 16.80
CA LEU A 104 -8.59 -5.46 16.74
C LEU A 104 -8.93 -6.93 16.97
N GLU A 105 -9.79 -7.18 17.95
CA GLU A 105 -10.34 -8.48 18.35
C GLU A 105 -9.30 -9.56 18.72
N ASP A 106 -8.59 -10.13 17.74
CA ASP A 106 -7.57 -11.16 17.98
C ASP A 106 -6.17 -10.69 17.55
N ALA A 107 -5.20 -10.92 18.44
CA ALA A 107 -3.81 -10.68 18.13
C ALA A 107 -3.27 -11.61 17.02
N GLU A 108 -3.88 -12.78 16.79
CA GLU A 108 -3.53 -13.68 15.68
C GLU A 108 -3.80 -13.05 14.31
N ASP A 109 -4.82 -12.19 14.19
CA ASP A 109 -5.18 -11.55 12.92
C ASP A 109 -4.20 -10.43 12.52
N GLY A 110 -3.44 -9.90 13.49
CA GLY A 110 -2.39 -8.90 13.24
C GLY A 110 -2.88 -7.55 12.72
N VAL A 111 -4.18 -7.25 12.90
CA VAL A 111 -4.78 -5.96 12.50
C VAL A 111 -4.55 -4.94 13.62
N GLY A 112 -3.42 -4.21 13.55
CA GLY A 112 -3.14 -3.12 14.46
C GLY A 112 -3.80 -1.82 14.05
N VAL A 113 -4.11 -1.00 15.04
CA VAL A 113 -4.78 0.29 14.85
C VAL A 113 -4.02 1.40 15.57
N TRP A 114 -3.87 2.54 14.88
CA TRP A 114 -3.34 3.77 15.43
C TRP A 114 -4.37 4.87 15.25
N ALA A 115 -4.56 5.67 16.30
CA ALA A 115 -5.24 6.96 16.21
C ALA A 115 -4.17 8.05 16.10
N CYS A 116 -4.27 8.90 15.10
CA CYS A 116 -3.27 9.93 14.80
C CYS A 116 -3.94 11.28 14.57
N ASP A 117 -3.42 12.31 15.25
CA ASP A 117 -3.81 13.72 15.09
C ASP A 117 -5.32 14.02 15.29
N GLY A 118 -6.10 13.05 15.78
CA GLY A 118 -7.54 13.14 16.02
C GLY A 118 -8.44 12.93 14.79
N ASP A 119 -7.87 12.94 13.58
CA ASP A 119 -8.59 12.82 12.29
C ASP A 119 -8.04 11.73 11.36
N ILE A 120 -6.93 11.06 11.72
CA ILE A 120 -6.36 9.96 10.94
C ILE A 120 -6.45 8.66 11.75
N THR A 121 -6.98 7.61 11.12
CA THR A 121 -6.94 6.24 11.66
C THR A 121 -6.12 5.36 10.74
N VAL A 122 -5.08 4.73 11.26
CA VAL A 122 -4.24 3.79 10.49
C VAL A 122 -4.56 2.36 10.92
N LEU A 123 -4.79 1.47 9.95
CA LEU A 123 -4.91 0.04 10.17
C LEU A 123 -3.82 -0.71 9.40
N THR A 124 -3.36 -1.84 9.91
CA THR A 124 -2.48 -2.75 9.15
C THR A 124 -3.22 -3.99 8.70
N HIS A 125 -2.80 -4.57 7.57
CA HIS A 125 -3.03 -5.98 7.26
C HIS A 125 -4.49 -6.44 7.14
N VAL A 126 -5.40 -5.52 6.83
CA VAL A 126 -6.78 -5.90 6.54
C VAL A 126 -6.80 -6.79 5.30
N ALA A 127 -7.33 -8.00 5.45
CA ALA A 127 -7.42 -9.04 4.43
C ALA A 127 -8.89 -9.40 4.16
N ASP A 128 -9.15 -10.23 3.16
CA ASP A 128 -10.50 -10.74 2.89
C ASP A 128 -11.12 -11.44 4.12
N THR A 129 -10.31 -12.10 4.95
CA THR A 129 -10.75 -12.78 6.18
C THR A 129 -10.98 -11.82 7.36
N THR A 130 -10.36 -10.64 7.37
CA THR A 130 -10.44 -9.66 8.47
C THR A 130 -11.17 -8.38 8.07
N ALA A 131 -11.73 -8.31 6.86
CA ALA A 131 -12.45 -7.14 6.34
C ALA A 131 -13.64 -6.72 7.23
N GLY A 132 -14.28 -7.68 7.90
CA GLY A 132 -15.34 -7.38 8.88
C GLY A 132 -14.89 -6.45 10.01
N LEU A 133 -13.62 -6.53 10.44
CA LEU A 133 -13.04 -5.64 11.45
C LEU A 133 -12.94 -4.21 10.92
N LEU A 134 -12.52 -4.04 9.66
CA LEU A 134 -12.52 -2.74 8.99
C LEU A 134 -13.94 -2.16 8.90
N PHE A 135 -14.94 -2.98 8.57
CA PHE A 135 -16.32 -2.49 8.43
C PHE A 135 -16.89 -2.03 9.78
N LYS A 136 -16.68 -2.80 10.85
CA LYS A 136 -17.02 -2.40 12.23
C LYS A 136 -16.34 -1.07 12.60
N LEU A 137 -15.06 -0.91 12.26
CA LEU A 137 -14.33 0.34 12.48
C LEU A 137 -14.94 1.52 11.73
N LEU A 138 -15.29 1.33 10.45
CA LEU A 138 -15.91 2.37 9.62
C LEU A 138 -17.32 2.75 10.09
N ARG A 139 -18.00 1.87 10.82
CA ARG A 139 -19.28 2.16 11.50
C ARG A 139 -19.11 2.81 12.87
N GLY A 140 -17.87 2.96 13.34
CA GLY A 140 -17.56 3.58 14.63
C GLY A 140 -17.68 2.64 15.83
N GLU A 141 -17.76 1.32 15.61
CA GLU A 141 -17.91 0.33 16.69
C GLU A 141 -16.67 0.24 17.59
N TYR A 142 -15.51 0.70 17.12
CA TYR A 142 -14.27 0.82 17.89
C TYR A 142 -13.92 2.28 18.27
N GLY A 143 -14.90 3.18 18.20
CA GLY A 143 -14.74 4.60 18.50
C GLY A 143 -15.11 5.50 17.32
N SER A 144 -15.38 6.78 17.61
CA SER A 144 -15.97 7.71 16.63
C SER A 144 -14.96 8.43 15.73
N ALA A 145 -13.64 8.27 15.94
CA ALA A 145 -12.65 8.98 15.15
C ALA A 145 -12.77 8.72 13.63
N PRO A 146 -12.96 7.47 13.15
CA PRO A 146 -13.11 7.17 11.72
C PRO A 146 -14.41 7.70 11.11
N THR A 147 -15.42 8.02 11.93
CA THR A 147 -16.75 8.47 11.45
C THR A 147 -16.91 9.99 11.49
N ARG A 148 -15.90 10.73 11.95
CA ARG A 148 -15.92 12.20 11.98
C ARG A 148 -15.87 12.76 10.56
N GLU A 149 -16.52 13.89 10.37
CA GLU A 149 -16.44 14.61 9.11
C GLU A 149 -14.97 15.00 8.83
N GLY A 150 -14.51 14.68 7.61
CA GLY A 150 -13.11 14.90 7.21
C GLY A 150 -12.12 13.86 7.72
N ALA A 151 -12.53 12.85 8.50
CA ALA A 151 -11.63 11.80 8.94
C ALA A 151 -11.05 11.02 7.74
N MET A 152 -9.79 10.62 7.86
CA MET A 152 -9.09 9.79 6.89
C MET A 152 -8.75 8.44 7.50
N VAL A 153 -9.11 7.37 6.80
CA VAL A 153 -8.73 5.99 7.14
C VAL A 153 -7.63 5.54 6.19
N CYS A 154 -6.48 5.17 6.74
CA CYS A 154 -5.33 4.67 6.01
C CYS A 154 -5.13 3.18 6.31
N VAL A 155 -5.12 2.33 5.29
CA VAL A 155 -4.78 0.91 5.45
C VAL A 155 -3.39 0.65 4.89
N VAL A 156 -2.48 0.22 5.76
CA VAL A 156 -1.11 -0.16 5.44
C VAL A 156 -1.04 -1.66 5.15
N ASN A 157 -0.48 -2.02 4.00
CA ASN A 157 -0.28 -3.41 3.57
C ASN A 157 -1.59 -4.23 3.63
N ALA A 158 -2.61 -3.78 2.88
CA ALA A 158 -3.88 -4.48 2.72
C ALA A 158 -3.75 -5.73 1.83
N PHE A 159 -4.60 -6.74 2.05
CA PHE A 159 -4.58 -8.03 1.33
C PHE A 159 -5.95 -8.44 0.78
N TRP A 160 -6.94 -7.56 0.81
CA TRP A 160 -8.25 -7.90 0.26
C TRP A 160 -8.20 -7.92 -1.27
N THR A 161 -9.05 -8.76 -1.85
CA THR A 161 -9.25 -8.80 -3.30
C THR A 161 -10.26 -7.75 -3.73
N ASP A 162 -10.01 -7.13 -4.88
CA ASP A 162 -10.85 -6.06 -5.40
C ASP A 162 -12.29 -6.57 -5.58
N GLY A 163 -13.26 -5.84 -5.02
CA GLY A 163 -14.68 -6.15 -5.15
C GLY A 163 -15.27 -7.07 -4.08
N GLY A 164 -14.53 -7.47 -3.04
CA GLY A 164 -15.11 -8.08 -1.83
C GLY A 164 -15.74 -9.47 -2.02
N GLU A 165 -15.63 -10.09 -3.19
CA GLU A 165 -16.26 -11.39 -3.49
C GLU A 165 -15.70 -12.54 -2.66
N LYS A 166 -14.43 -12.41 -2.23
CA LYS A 166 -13.73 -13.42 -1.41
C LYS A 166 -13.79 -13.11 0.07
N VAL A 167 -14.47 -12.03 0.48
CA VAL A 167 -14.63 -11.70 1.90
C VAL A 167 -15.53 -12.72 2.58
N GLY A 168 -15.04 -13.24 3.70
CA GLY A 168 -15.74 -14.22 4.53
C GLY A 168 -16.12 -15.51 3.81
N ASN A 169 -16.94 -16.30 4.48
CA ASN A 169 -17.42 -17.58 3.97
C ASN A 169 -18.51 -17.40 2.90
N PRO A 170 -18.71 -18.40 2.01
CA PRO A 170 -19.69 -18.33 0.93
C PRO A 170 -21.14 -17.98 1.34
N TRP A 171 -21.54 -18.31 2.57
CA TRP A 171 -22.88 -18.07 3.10
C TRP A 171 -23.04 -16.73 3.83
N GLU A 172 -21.98 -15.94 4.01
CA GLU A 172 -22.02 -14.65 4.69
C GLU A 172 -22.46 -13.53 3.72
N PHE A 173 -23.66 -13.67 3.15
CA PHE A 173 -24.14 -12.81 2.06
C PHE A 173 -24.16 -11.32 2.41
N LYS A 174 -24.56 -10.96 3.64
CA LYS A 174 -24.58 -9.55 4.10
C LYS A 174 -23.17 -8.96 4.18
N LEU A 175 -22.21 -9.73 4.69
CA LEU A 175 -20.82 -9.30 4.78
C LEU A 175 -20.22 -9.06 3.40
N ARG A 176 -20.55 -9.93 2.42
CA ARG A 176 -20.10 -9.80 1.03
C ARG A 176 -20.75 -8.62 0.30
N GLU A 177 -22.01 -8.34 0.58
CA GLU A 177 -22.70 -7.16 0.05
C GLU A 177 -22.03 -5.88 0.54
N GLU A 178 -21.79 -5.77 1.85
CA GLU A 178 -21.05 -4.64 2.42
C GLU A 178 -19.62 -4.55 1.87
N ALA A 179 -18.94 -5.68 1.71
CA ALA A 179 -17.60 -5.72 1.14
C ALA A 179 -17.56 -5.19 -0.31
N ARG A 180 -18.56 -5.49 -1.13
CA ARG A 180 -18.65 -4.96 -2.50
C ARG A 180 -18.75 -3.44 -2.51
N ASP A 181 -19.45 -2.86 -1.54
CA ASP A 181 -19.63 -1.41 -1.43
C ASP A 181 -18.38 -0.73 -0.85
N VAL A 182 -17.81 -1.30 0.22
CA VAL A 182 -16.69 -0.71 0.96
C VAL A 182 -15.34 -0.92 0.26
N LEU A 183 -15.13 -2.08 -0.38
CA LEU A 183 -13.87 -2.48 -1.02
C LEU A 183 -13.93 -2.36 -2.55
N LYS A 184 -14.89 -1.61 -3.07
CA LYS A 184 -15.05 -1.36 -4.51
C LYS A 184 -13.76 -0.79 -5.11
N ALA A 185 -13.41 -1.21 -6.32
CA ALA A 185 -12.30 -0.60 -7.05
C ALA A 185 -12.47 0.94 -7.14
N GLY A 186 -11.39 1.68 -6.86
CA GLY A 186 -11.39 3.15 -6.84
C GLY A 186 -11.96 3.80 -5.57
N SER A 187 -12.52 3.03 -4.62
CA SER A 187 -12.97 3.58 -3.33
C SER A 187 -11.84 3.81 -2.33
N TRP A 188 -10.65 3.27 -2.60
CA TRP A 188 -9.43 3.41 -1.81
C TRP A 188 -8.29 3.88 -2.69
N GLU A 189 -7.84 5.12 -2.49
CA GLU A 189 -6.71 5.69 -3.26
C GLU A 189 -5.40 5.08 -2.77
N VAL A 190 -4.59 4.52 -3.67
CA VAL A 190 -3.24 4.07 -3.32
C VAL A 190 -2.31 5.26 -3.35
N VAL A 191 -2.01 5.80 -2.17
CA VAL A 191 -1.26 7.05 -2.03
C VAL A 191 0.25 6.80 -1.92
N TYR A 192 0.64 5.62 -1.44
CA TYR A 192 2.03 5.18 -1.41
C TYR A 192 2.12 3.71 -1.79
N CYS A 193 3.10 3.36 -2.61
CA CYS A 193 3.46 1.98 -2.87
C CYS A 193 4.94 1.92 -3.19
N LEU A 194 5.71 1.09 -2.48
CA LEU A 194 7.06 0.75 -2.90
C LEU A 194 7.23 -0.76 -2.83
N ARG A 195 7.25 -1.39 -4.00
CA ARG A 195 7.20 -2.84 -4.13
C ARG A 195 8.18 -3.31 -5.18
N ALA A 196 9.15 -4.10 -4.75
CA ALA A 196 9.97 -4.86 -5.68
C ALA A 196 9.04 -5.78 -6.50
N VAL A 197 9.35 -5.94 -7.79
CA VAL A 197 8.64 -6.79 -8.74
C VAL A 197 9.61 -7.64 -9.54
N ARG A 198 9.11 -8.74 -10.10
CA ARG A 198 9.86 -9.61 -11.00
C ARG A 198 8.94 -10.07 -12.13
N THR A 199 9.40 -9.96 -13.37
CA THR A 199 8.64 -10.46 -14.53
C THR A 199 8.66 -11.99 -14.56
N ALA A 200 7.78 -12.61 -15.36
CA ALA A 200 7.81 -14.06 -15.59
C ALA A 200 9.14 -14.52 -16.22
N ALA A 201 9.83 -13.65 -16.96
CA ALA A 201 11.16 -13.90 -17.50
C ALA A 201 12.29 -13.73 -16.47
N GLY A 202 11.95 -13.40 -15.21
CA GLY A 202 12.91 -13.24 -14.13
C GLY A 202 13.57 -11.87 -14.06
N VAL A 203 13.14 -10.89 -14.87
CA VAL A 203 13.70 -9.53 -14.87
C VAL A 203 13.21 -8.77 -13.63
N PRO A 204 14.12 -8.31 -12.74
CA PRO A 204 13.76 -7.56 -11.55
C PRO A 204 13.38 -6.11 -11.88
N GLY A 205 12.58 -5.50 -11.02
CA GLY A 205 12.24 -4.08 -11.06
C GLY A 205 11.57 -3.62 -9.78
N THR A 206 11.11 -2.38 -9.75
CA THR A 206 10.38 -1.80 -8.62
C THR A 206 9.19 -0.99 -9.13
N ILE A 207 8.01 -1.21 -8.56
CA ILE A 207 6.85 -0.32 -8.72
C ILE A 207 6.90 0.68 -7.58
N TRP A 208 6.76 1.97 -7.91
CA TRP A 208 6.75 3.05 -6.93
C TRP A 208 5.59 4.03 -7.19
N ARG A 209 4.92 4.46 -6.12
CA ARG A 209 3.91 5.50 -6.10
C ARG A 209 4.16 6.40 -4.90
N ARG A 210 4.17 7.71 -5.17
CA ARG A 210 4.24 8.77 -4.16
C ARG A 210 3.22 9.86 -4.49
N TYR A 211 1.97 9.69 -4.07
CA TYR A 211 0.90 10.62 -4.43
C TYR A 211 1.28 12.08 -4.06
N PRO A 212 1.03 13.06 -4.95
CA PRO A 212 0.25 12.97 -6.19
C PRO A 212 1.06 12.60 -7.45
N GLU A 213 2.32 12.20 -7.31
CA GLU A 213 3.20 11.88 -8.43
C GLU A 213 2.74 10.62 -9.19
N PRO A 214 3.10 10.48 -10.48
CA PRO A 214 2.70 9.35 -11.30
C PRO A 214 3.18 8.01 -10.72
N TRP A 215 2.56 6.93 -11.17
CA TRP A 215 3.11 5.60 -10.95
C TRP A 215 4.39 5.42 -11.76
N LEU A 216 5.44 4.95 -11.10
CA LEU A 216 6.72 4.67 -11.73
C LEU A 216 7.00 3.17 -11.70
N VAL A 217 7.56 2.65 -12.79
CA VAL A 217 8.26 1.36 -12.79
C VAL A 217 9.72 1.65 -13.06
N LEU A 218 10.58 1.14 -12.20
CA LEU A 218 12.02 1.28 -12.30
C LEU A 218 12.67 -0.08 -12.54
N ASP A 219 13.76 -0.09 -13.31
CA ASP A 219 14.62 -1.26 -13.44
C ASP A 219 15.50 -1.48 -12.18
N GLU A 220 16.35 -2.50 -12.20
CA GLU A 220 17.25 -2.82 -11.09
C GLU A 220 18.30 -1.73 -10.79
N THR A 221 18.57 -0.84 -11.75
CA THR A 221 19.50 0.28 -11.57
C THR A 221 18.82 1.51 -10.98
N GLY A 222 17.49 1.47 -10.80
CA GLY A 222 16.69 2.60 -10.35
C GLY A 222 16.34 3.59 -11.46
N ARG A 223 16.45 3.19 -12.74
CA ARG A 223 16.02 4.03 -13.87
C ARG A 223 14.55 3.82 -14.15
N VAL A 224 13.81 4.91 -14.37
CA VAL A 224 12.39 4.86 -14.75
C VAL A 224 12.25 4.26 -16.16
N VAL A 225 11.52 3.16 -16.26
CA VAL A 225 11.19 2.46 -17.52
C VAL A 225 9.72 2.62 -17.92
N LEU A 226 8.85 3.00 -16.96
CA LEU A 226 7.45 3.37 -17.20
C LEU A 226 7.05 4.49 -16.23
N SER A 227 6.29 5.45 -16.74
CA SER A 227 5.56 6.44 -15.95
C SER A 227 4.09 6.43 -16.39
N LYS A 228 3.17 6.28 -15.45
CA LYS A 228 1.72 6.21 -15.70
C LYS A 228 0.99 7.19 -14.79
N GLU A 229 0.30 8.14 -15.41
CA GLU A 229 -0.54 9.12 -14.73
C GLU A 229 -1.84 8.49 -14.20
N GLY A 230 -2.43 9.12 -13.18
CA GLY A 230 -3.72 8.72 -12.62
C GLY A 230 -3.62 7.89 -11.33
N SER A 231 -4.75 7.34 -10.91
CA SER A 231 -4.88 6.53 -9.68
C SER A 231 -4.67 5.04 -9.91
N GLU A 232 -4.87 4.56 -11.14
CA GLU A 232 -4.74 3.14 -11.48
C GLU A 232 -3.28 2.69 -11.57
N GLU A 233 -2.97 1.64 -10.82
CA GLU A 233 -1.67 0.97 -10.87
C GLU A 233 -1.36 0.45 -12.29
N PRO A 234 -0.09 0.47 -12.73
CA PRO A 234 0.34 -0.26 -13.91
C PRO A 234 0.00 -1.75 -13.81
N SER A 235 -0.66 -2.28 -14.84
CA SER A 235 -0.99 -3.70 -14.92
C SER A 235 0.27 -4.56 -15.00
N SER A 236 0.18 -5.83 -14.59
CA SER A 236 1.30 -6.77 -14.69
C SER A 236 1.84 -6.90 -16.12
N ALA A 237 0.99 -6.72 -17.15
CA ALA A 237 1.39 -6.72 -18.55
C ALA A 237 2.23 -5.48 -18.91
N GLU A 238 1.78 -4.28 -18.52
CA GLU A 238 2.52 -3.02 -18.72
C GLU A 238 3.89 -3.07 -18.04
N VAL A 239 3.93 -3.56 -16.79
CA VAL A 239 5.17 -3.72 -16.00
C VAL A 239 6.12 -4.69 -16.69
N ALA A 240 5.63 -5.86 -17.12
CA ALA A 240 6.45 -6.87 -17.77
C ALA A 240 7.01 -6.38 -19.11
N GLU A 241 6.19 -5.71 -19.92
CA GLU A 241 6.62 -5.17 -21.21
C GLU A 241 7.71 -4.11 -21.04
N ALA A 242 7.56 -3.18 -20.09
CA ALA A 242 8.53 -2.11 -19.85
C ALA A 242 9.89 -2.64 -19.36
N LEU A 243 9.88 -3.59 -18.41
CA LEU A 243 11.10 -4.18 -17.85
C LEU A 243 11.83 -5.06 -18.89
N ASN A 244 11.10 -5.94 -19.58
CA ASN A 244 11.72 -6.82 -20.58
C ASN A 244 12.29 -6.03 -21.77
N ARG A 245 11.62 -4.96 -22.22
CA ARG A 245 12.13 -4.08 -23.29
C ARG A 245 13.47 -3.45 -22.94
N THR A 246 13.64 -3.06 -21.68
CA THR A 246 14.87 -2.41 -21.20
C THR A 246 16.00 -3.43 -21.04
N ALA A 247 15.70 -4.61 -20.49
CA ALA A 247 16.67 -5.70 -20.38
C ALA A 247 17.22 -6.11 -21.77
N ASN A 248 16.34 -6.33 -22.75
CA ASN A 248 16.74 -6.71 -24.11
C ASN A 248 17.51 -5.61 -24.87
N ALA A 249 17.42 -4.35 -24.44
CA ALA A 249 18.18 -3.24 -25.05
C ALA A 249 19.60 -3.11 -24.47
N THR A 250 19.91 -3.86 -23.42
CA THR A 250 21.20 -3.84 -22.70
C THR A 250 22.07 -5.06 -23.03
N GLU A 251 21.49 -6.09 -23.68
CA GLU A 251 22.18 -7.23 -24.30
C GLU A 251 22.70 -6.90 -25.71
#